data_AF-G7GUV9-F1
#
_entry.id   AF-G7GUV9-F1
#
_cell.length_a   1.000
_cell.length_b   1.000
_cell.length_c   1.000
_cell.angle_alpha   90.00
_cell.angle_beta   90.00
_cell.angle_gamma   90.00
#
_symmetry.space_group_name_H-M   'P 1'
#
loop_
_entity.id
_entity.type
_entity.pdbx_description
1 polymer ?
#
loop_
_entity_poly.entity_id
_entity_poly.type
_entity_poly.pdbx_seq_one_letter_code
_entity_poly.pdbx_strand_id
1 'polypeptide(L)' 'MKLRSNFKTWWDLTIGGRLVMVDPDSAASCTVTVKSGRSPVSTIVTRTWNAPPTKELCAIAIDFTRRTIPKMEPSAPS' A
#
# COMPACT_ATOMS: atom_id res chain seq x y z
N MET A 1 -22.45 8.13 -1.98
CA MET A 1 -22.33 6.82 -1.30
C MET A 1 -21.05 6.84 -0.48
N LYS A 2 -21.13 6.95 0.86
CA LYS A 2 -19.96 7.04 1.75
C LYS A 2 -19.64 5.62 2.22
N LEU A 3 -18.66 4.97 1.59
CA LEU A 3 -18.17 3.66 2.03
C LEU A 3 -17.59 3.84 3.43
N ARG A 4 -18.33 3.38 4.45
CA ARG A 4 -17.82 3.29 5.83
C ARG A 4 -16.86 2.11 5.87
N SER A 5 -15.64 2.33 5.42
CA SER A 5 -14.54 1.41 5.66
C SER A 5 -14.16 1.51 7.14
N ASN A 6 -14.33 0.42 7.90
CA ASN A 6 -13.78 0.31 9.26
C ASN A 6 -12.26 0.04 9.24
N PHE A 7 -11.65 0.02 8.05
CA PHE A 7 -10.23 -0.19 7.88
C PHE A 7 -9.52 1.16 8.03
N LYS A 8 -8.68 1.26 9.06
CA LYS A 8 -7.94 2.48 9.34
C LYS A 8 -6.74 2.55 8.38
N THR A 9 -6.83 3.39 7.37
CA THR A 9 -5.68 3.80 6.57
C THR A 9 -4.60 4.35 7.50
N TRP A 10 -3.35 3.94 7.34
CA TRP A 10 -2.23 4.47 8.10
C TRP A 10 -1.12 4.96 7.17
N TRP A 11 -0.52 6.09 7.56
CA TRP A 11 0.40 6.88 6.72
C TRP A 11 1.86 6.78 7.16
N ASP A 12 2.14 6.18 8.32
CA ASP A 12 3.43 6.35 9.01
C ASP A 12 4.37 5.15 8.87
N LEU A 13 4.31 4.42 7.75
CA LEU A 13 5.31 3.41 7.44
C LEU A 13 6.36 4.00 6.51
N THR A 14 7.59 4.11 7.02
CA THR A 14 8.76 4.39 6.19
C THR A 14 9.32 3.08 5.65
N ILE A 15 9.23 2.87 4.34
CA ILE A 15 9.82 1.70 3.67
C ILE A 15 10.93 2.20 2.76
N GLY A 16 12.16 1.74 2.99
CA GLY A 16 13.31 2.15 2.17
C GLY A 16 13.53 3.67 2.15
N GLY A 17 13.25 4.36 3.27
CA GLY A 17 13.37 5.81 3.38
C GLY A 17 12.23 6.62 2.75
N ARG A 18 11.20 5.97 2.20
CA ARG A 18 10.02 6.63 1.62
C ARG A 18 8.81 6.47 2.51
N LEU A 19 8.03 7.54 2.63
CA LEU A 19 6.71 7.51 3.24
C LEU A 19 5.76 6.69 2.36
N VAL A 20 5.00 5.80 2.98
CA VAL A 20 4.09 4.89 2.29
C VAL A 20 2.73 4.91 2.95
N MET A 21 1.68 5.07 2.14
CA MET A 21 0.30 4.89 2.58
C MET A 21 -0.08 3.42 2.48
N VAL A 22 -0.69 2.86 3.52
CA VAL A 22 -1.30 1.54 3.47
C VAL A 22 -2.79 1.70 3.71
N ASP A 23 -3.58 1.25 2.76
CA ASP A 23 -5.03 1.29 2.79
C ASP A 23 -5.59 -0.14 2.70
N PRO A 24 -6.18 -0.68 3.77
CA PRO A 24 -6.88 -1.95 3.70
C PRO A 24 -8.26 -1.72 3.07
N ASP A 25 -8.35 -1.66 1.74
CA ASP A 25 -9.57 -1.24 1.04
C ASP A 25 -10.79 -2.13 1.35
N SER A 26 -10.56 -3.41 1.68
CA SER A 26 -11.61 -4.36 2.03
C SER A 26 -11.08 -5.54 2.86
N ALA A 27 -11.99 -6.46 3.23
CA ALA A 27 -11.60 -7.74 3.85
C ALA A 27 -10.75 -8.64 2.93
N ALA A 28 -10.75 -8.37 1.63
CA ALA A 28 -10.11 -9.20 0.61
C ALA A 28 -9.04 -8.47 -0.22
N SER A 29 -8.74 -7.21 0.11
CA SER A 29 -7.75 -6.41 -0.60
C SER A 29 -6.98 -5.47 0.30
N CYS A 30 -5.74 -5.17 -0.09
CA CYS A 30 -4.96 -4.11 0.52
C CYS A 30 -4.14 -3.38 -0.55
N THR A 31 -4.12 -2.06 -0.45
CA THR A 31 -3.39 -1.16 -1.34
C THR A 31 -2.25 -0.50 -0.57
N VAL A 32 -1.08 -0.45 -1.19
CA VAL A 32 0.09 0.25 -0.67
C VAL A 32 0.52 1.27 -1.71
N THR A 33 0.59 2.55 -1.34
CA THR A 33 0.91 3.64 -2.26
C THR A 33 2.17 4.38 -1.82
N VAL A 34 3.10 4.56 -2.76
CA VAL A 34 4.35 5.30 -2.57
C VAL A 34 4.50 6.35 -3.66
N LYS A 35 5.15 7.49 -3.35
CA LYS A 35 5.50 8.50 -4.35
C LYS A 35 6.73 8.05 -5.15
N SER A 36 6.64 8.08 -6.49
CA SER A 36 7.73 7.90 -7.45
C SER A 36 7.84 9.15 -8.32
N GLY A 37 8.90 9.93 -8.16
CA GLY A 37 9.00 11.24 -8.82
C GLY A 37 7.86 12.17 -8.40
N ARG A 38 7.00 12.53 -9.36
CA ARG A 38 5.77 13.33 -9.13
C ARG A 38 4.49 12.49 -9.15
N SER A 39 4.58 11.18 -9.35
CA SER A 39 3.42 10.30 -9.51
C SER A 39 3.27 9.34 -8.33
N PRO A 40 2.04 9.02 -7.89
CA PRO A 40 1.80 7.92 -6.98
C PRO A 40 1.93 6.58 -7.73
N VAL A 41 2.52 5.59 -7.08
CA VAL A 41 2.54 4.19 -7.52
C VAL A 41 1.84 3.37 -6.45
N SER A 42 0.79 2.65 -6.86
CA SER A 42 -0.02 1.82 -5.98
C SER A 42 0.18 0.35 -6.31
N THR A 43 0.53 -0.42 -5.28
CA THR A 43 0.53 -1.89 -5.30
C THR A 43 -0.76 -2.36 -4.68
N ILE A 44 -1.57 -3.13 -5.42
CA ILE A 44 -2.84 -3.67 -4.94
C ILE A 44 -2.71 -5.19 -4.88
N VAL A 45 -2.95 -5.77 -3.71
CA VAL A 45 -3.07 -7.21 -3.53
C VAL A 45 -4.53 -7.53 -3.25
N THR A 46 -5.15 -8.31 -4.14
CA THR A 46 -6.53 -8.78 -3.99
C THR A 46 -6.55 -10.30 -4.00
N ARG A 47 -7.33 -10.90 -3.11
CA ARG A 47 -7.52 -12.34 -3.06
C ARG A 47 -8.99 -12.67 -3.28
N THR A 48 -9.27 -13.44 -4.33
CA THR A 48 -10.64 -13.76 -4.75
C THR A 48 -11.25 -14.95 -4.02
N TRP A 49 -10.42 -15.86 -3.48
CA TRP A 49 -10.85 -17.06 -2.76
C TRP A 49 -10.09 -17.26 -1.47
N ASN A 50 -10.81 -17.65 -0.40
CA ASN A 50 -10.28 -17.90 0.94
C ASN A 50 -9.31 -16.79 1.35
N ALA A 51 -9.82 -15.55 1.38
CA ALA A 51 -9.01 -14.39 1.70
C ALA A 51 -8.41 -14.57 3.11
N PRO A 52 -7.07 -14.53 3.24
CA PRO A 52 -6.44 -14.50 4.54
C PRO A 52 -6.83 -13.19 5.26
N PRO A 53 -6.54 -13.08 6.57
CA PRO A 53 -6.76 -11.84 7.30
C PRO A 53 -6.15 -10.64 6.55
N THR A 54 -6.85 -9.51 6.50
CA THR A 54 -6.40 -8.29 5.80
C THR A 54 -4.96 -7.88 6.14
N LYS A 55 -4.53 -8.13 7.38
CA LYS A 55 -3.15 -7.88 7.83
C LYS A 55 -2.10 -8.63 6.98
N GLU A 56 -2.38 -9.87 6.59
CA GLU A 56 -1.49 -10.67 5.74
C GLU A 56 -1.47 -10.14 4.30
N LEU A 57 -2.62 -9.73 3.76
CA LEU A 57 -2.69 -9.09 2.44
C LEU A 57 -1.88 -7.80 2.40
N CYS A 58 -2.00 -6.96 3.43
CA CYS A 58 -1.19 -5.76 3.55
C CYS A 58 0.30 -6.07 3.72
N ALA A 59 0.67 -7.12 4.45
CA ALA A 59 2.07 -7.53 4.57
C ALA A 59 2.67 -7.92 3.20
N ILE A 60 1.91 -8.63 2.36
CA ILE A 60 2.33 -8.96 0.99
C ILE A 60 2.51 -7.70 0.14
N ALA A 61 1.53 -6.78 0.18
CA ALA A 61 1.59 -5.53 -0.57
C ALA A 61 2.78 -4.64 -0.12
N ILE A 62 3.04 -4.59 1.19
CA ILE A 62 4.19 -3.89 1.80
C ILE A 62 5.50 -4.52 1.32
N ASP A 63 5.63 -5.84 1.38
CA ASP A 63 6.86 -6.54 1.00
C ASP A 63 7.16 -6.38 -0.50
N PHE A 64 6.14 -6.48 -1.35
CA PHE A 64 6.29 -6.20 -2.77
C PHE A 64 6.73 -4.75 -3.02
N THR A 65 6.10 -3.79 -2.34
CA THR A 65 6.47 -2.37 -2.45
C THR A 65 7.91 -2.13 -1.97
N ARG A 66 8.33 -2.79 -0.88
CA ARG A 66 9.71 -2.71 -0.37
C ARG A 66 10.75 -3.15 -1.40
N ARG A 67 10.46 -4.20 -2.15
CA ARG A 67 11.35 -4.73 -3.20
C ARG A 67 11.39 -3.87 -4.45
N THR A 68 10.37 -3.05 -4.69
CA THR A 68 10.24 -2.23 -5.90
C THR A 68 10.68 -0.79 -5.71
N ILE A 69 10.60 -0.24 -4.50
CA ILE A 69 11.06 1.13 -4.17
C ILE A 69 12.46 1.47 -4.70
N PRO A 70 13.48 0.60 -4.63
CA PRO A 70 14.81 0.91 -5.16
C PRO A 70 14.85 1.15 -6.69
N LYS A 71 13.81 0.73 -7.41
CA LYS A 71 13.67 0.89 -8.88
C LYS A 71 12.80 2.09 -9.26
N MET A 72 12.20 2.78 -8.29
CA MET A 72 11.34 3.94 -8.51
C MET A 72 12.15 5.23 -8.52
N GLU A 73 11.74 6.19 -9.36
CA GLU A 73 12.33 7.53 -9.34
C GLU A 73 12.27 8.13 -7.94
N PRO A 74 13.35 8.77 -7.44
CA PRO A 74 13.36 9.49 -6.16
C PRO A 74 12.14 10.40 -6.03
N SER A 75 11.58 10.48 -4.83
CA SER A 75 10.48 11.41 -4.55
C SER A 75 10.95 12.83 -4.85
N ALA A 76 10.26 13.52 -5.75
CA ALA A 76 10.57 14.93 -6.00
C ALA A 76 10.24 15.74 -4.75
N PRO A 77 11.06 16.77 -4.40
CA PRO A 77 10.70 17.72 -3.36
C PRO A 77 9.34 18.32 -3.68
N SER A 78 8.53 18.49 -2.63
CA SER A 78 7.18 19.06 -2.70
C SER A 78 7.23 20.56 -2.95
#